data_AF-A0A843SM86-F1
#
_entry.id   AF-A0A843SM86-F1
#
_cell.length_a   1.000
_cell.length_b   1.000
_cell.length_c   1.000
_cell.angle_alpha   90.00
_cell.angle_beta   90.00
_cell.angle_gamma   90.00
#
_symmetry.space_group_name_H-M   'P 1'
#
loop_
_entity.id
_entity.type
_entity.pdbx_description
1 polymer ?
#
loop_
_entity_poly.entity_id
_entity_poly.type
_entity_poly.pdbx_seq_one_letter_code
_entity_poly.pdbx_strand_id
1 'polypeptide(L)'
;MAISRRALLKTIVATGVGAVTGGGAYGYLYERRAIQLSEVVVPIADLPPSLAGLKIGLLTDIHRSRWVSNDDVATAVNTLMSAAPDLIVLGGDYVTFGDRTFVAPAAEALRGLTAPLGVFAVLGNHDDDHDMPAALAANGVEVLKDARTRLTIRHQPVDLVGIRFWTKRVSDIEPILRGAGGTVILLAHDPRRLTEAAALNIPLVLSGHTHGGQIVLPGIGAVAARKFPVIAGMARQDSTRLFVSRGIGTVYVPVRINCPPEAAVLTLSRA
;
A
#
# COMPACT_ATOMS: atom_id res chain seq x y z
N MET A 1 -42.38 22.41 25.87
CA MET A 1 -43.06 22.08 24.59
C MET A 1 -42.78 20.62 24.26
N ALA A 2 -43.81 19.78 24.14
CA ALA A 2 -43.63 18.37 23.77
C ALA A 2 -43.30 18.27 22.27
N ILE A 3 -42.15 17.68 21.92
CA ILE A 3 -41.76 17.45 20.52
C ILE A 3 -42.69 16.38 19.94
N SER A 4 -43.39 16.69 18.84
CA SER A 4 -44.24 15.70 18.17
C SER A 4 -43.37 14.60 17.53
N ARG A 5 -43.89 13.36 17.48
CA ARG A 5 -43.22 12.24 16.80
C ARG A 5 -42.83 12.58 15.36
N ARG A 6 -43.67 13.34 14.65
CA ARG A 6 -43.41 13.82 13.28
C ARG A 6 -42.24 14.84 13.22
N ALA A 7 -42.17 15.75 14.19
CA ALA A 7 -41.05 16.70 14.27
C ALA A 7 -39.73 15.98 14.58
N LEU A 8 -39.75 15.04 15.54
CA LEU A 8 -38.60 14.20 15.86
C LEU A 8 -38.12 13.40 14.64
N LEU A 9 -39.04 12.75 13.91
CA LEU A 9 -38.71 12.00 12.68
C LEU A 9 -38.11 12.90 11.60
N LYS A 10 -38.67 14.10 11.36
CA LYS A 10 -38.13 15.06 10.39
C LYS A 10 -36.73 15.54 10.78
N THR A 11 -36.49 15.82 12.05
CA THR A 11 -35.16 16.20 12.54
C THR A 11 -34.16 15.06 12.36
N ILE A 12 -34.51 13.82 12.74
CA ILE A 12 -33.65 12.65 12.54
C ILE A 12 -33.31 12.46 11.07
N VAL A 13 -34.30 12.55 10.17
CA VAL A 13 -34.07 12.42 8.72
C VAL A 13 -33.19 13.55 8.19
N ALA A 14 -33.48 14.81 8.54
CA ALA A 14 -32.70 15.95 8.09
C ALA A 14 -31.25 15.91 8.60
N THR A 15 -31.04 15.57 9.87
CA THR A 15 -29.72 15.38 10.45
C THR A 15 -28.99 14.19 9.82
N GLY A 16 -29.68 13.09 9.54
CA GLY A 16 -29.12 11.94 8.83
C GLY A 16 -28.67 12.28 7.41
N VAL A 17 -29.51 12.97 6.63
CA VAL A 17 -29.17 13.44 5.27
C VAL A 17 -28.01 14.44 5.31
N GLY A 18 -28.02 15.38 6.27
CA GLY A 18 -26.93 16.33 6.48
C GLY A 18 -25.59 15.65 6.81
N ALA A 19 -25.61 14.62 7.66
CA ALA A 19 -24.40 13.86 8.00
C ALA A 19 -23.85 13.06 6.80
N VAL A 20 -24.73 12.42 6.01
CA VAL A 20 -24.31 11.66 4.82
C VAL A 20 -23.74 12.57 3.74
N THR A 21 -24.43 13.68 3.43
CA THR A 21 -23.98 14.64 2.41
C THR A 21 -22.74 15.39 2.86
N GLY A 22 -22.67 15.83 4.11
CA GLY A 22 -21.50 16.47 4.69
C GLY A 22 -20.28 15.54 4.75
N GLY A 23 -20.46 14.29 5.19
CA GLY A 23 -19.39 13.28 5.21
C GLY A 23 -18.88 12.92 3.82
N GLY A 24 -19.79 12.75 2.85
CA GLY A 24 -19.42 12.53 1.45
C GLY A 24 -18.67 13.71 0.84
N ALA A 25 -19.13 14.95 1.09
CA ALA A 25 -18.46 16.16 0.61
C ALA A 25 -17.08 16.33 1.24
N TYR A 26 -16.95 16.13 2.55
CA TYR A 26 -15.66 16.13 3.25
C TYR A 26 -14.70 15.08 2.66
N GLY A 27 -15.19 13.86 2.47
CA GLY A 27 -14.39 12.79 1.92
C GLY A 27 -13.96 13.02 0.46
N TYR A 28 -14.82 13.64 -0.34
CA TYR A 28 -14.53 14.00 -1.74
C TYR A 28 -13.62 15.24 -1.85
N LEU A 29 -13.86 16.29 -1.07
CA LEU A 29 -13.17 17.57 -1.25
C LEU A 29 -11.84 17.63 -0.48
N TYR A 30 -11.74 16.93 0.65
CA TYR A 30 -10.62 17.04 1.58
C TYR A 30 -9.93 15.71 1.86
N GLU A 31 -10.60 14.75 2.51
CA GLU A 31 -9.91 13.62 3.13
C GLU A 31 -9.17 12.73 2.12
N ARG A 32 -9.71 12.56 0.91
CA ARG A 32 -9.03 11.80 -0.16
C ARG A 32 -7.69 12.39 -0.61
N ARG A 33 -7.39 13.64 -0.22
CA ARG A 33 -6.13 14.34 -0.51
C ARG A 33 -5.29 14.60 0.74
N ALA A 34 -5.81 14.26 1.92
CA ALA A 34 -5.13 14.47 3.20
C ALA A 34 -4.12 13.34 3.46
N ILE A 35 -3.08 13.28 2.64
CA ILE A 35 -2.06 12.22 2.71
C ILE A 35 -1.33 12.30 4.04
N GLN A 36 -1.28 11.17 4.74
CA GLN A 36 -0.60 11.04 6.04
C GLN A 36 0.71 10.28 5.89
N LEU A 37 1.76 10.77 6.54
CA LEU A 37 2.95 9.97 6.82
C LEU A 37 2.65 9.03 7.99
N SER A 38 2.83 7.73 7.79
CA SER A 38 2.68 6.72 8.84
C SER A 38 4.01 6.04 9.13
N GLU A 39 4.51 6.17 10.35
CA GLU A 39 5.75 5.54 10.79
C GLU A 39 5.44 4.29 11.61
N VAL A 40 5.95 3.15 11.17
CA VAL A 40 5.61 1.83 11.74
C VAL A 40 6.88 1.09 12.10
N VAL A 41 6.97 0.65 13.35
CA VAL A 41 8.07 -0.23 13.79
C VAL A 41 7.67 -1.68 13.53
N VAL A 42 8.49 -2.40 12.77
CA VAL A 42 8.22 -3.78 12.38
C VAL A 42 9.17 -4.73 13.11
N PRO A 43 8.68 -5.52 14.08
CA PRO A 43 9.50 -6.51 14.77
C PRO A 43 9.66 -7.76 13.91
N ILE A 44 10.90 -8.04 13.50
CA ILE A 44 11.28 -9.18 12.66
C ILE A 44 12.05 -10.20 13.52
N ALA A 45 11.60 -11.45 13.47
CA ALA A 45 12.30 -12.57 14.09
C ALA A 45 13.65 -12.79 13.41
N ASP A 46 14.68 -13.07 14.21
CA ASP A 46 16.04 -13.36 13.74
C ASP A 46 16.67 -12.27 12.85
N LEU A 47 16.20 -11.02 12.97
CA LEU A 47 16.78 -9.89 12.24
C LEU A 47 18.24 -9.67 12.67
N PRO A 48 19.21 -9.69 11.72
CA PRO A 48 20.59 -9.34 12.01
C PRO A 48 20.69 -7.97 12.71
N PRO A 49 21.48 -7.83 13.78
CA PRO A 49 21.55 -6.57 14.54
C PRO A 49 21.92 -5.35 13.70
N SER A 50 22.73 -5.52 12.64
CA SER A 50 23.10 -4.42 11.74
C SER A 50 21.94 -3.90 10.90
N LEU A 51 20.90 -4.71 10.66
CA LEU A 51 19.70 -4.32 9.89
C LEU A 51 18.63 -3.61 10.75
N ALA A 52 18.79 -3.58 12.08
CA ALA A 52 17.91 -2.80 12.92
C ALA A 52 18.00 -1.31 12.57
N GLY A 53 16.84 -0.65 12.48
CA GLY A 53 16.71 0.75 12.06
C GLY A 53 16.67 0.97 10.55
N LEU A 54 16.73 -0.08 9.72
CA LEU A 54 16.52 0.06 8.28
C LEU A 54 15.11 0.62 8.01
N LYS A 55 15.04 1.75 7.29
CA LYS A 55 13.78 2.41 6.91
C LYS A 55 13.36 2.06 5.50
N ILE A 56 12.19 1.47 5.36
CA ILE A 56 11.58 1.10 4.08
C ILE A 56 10.38 2.00 3.85
N GLY A 57 10.44 2.86 2.83
CA GLY A 57 9.29 3.63 2.37
C GLY A 57 8.37 2.76 1.51
N LEU A 58 7.04 2.91 1.68
CA LEU A 58 6.04 2.19 0.91
C LEU A 58 4.98 3.16 0.38
N LEU A 59 4.79 3.15 -0.94
CA LEU A 59 3.64 3.74 -1.63
C LEU A 59 2.95 2.68 -2.48
N THR A 60 1.63 2.71 -2.56
CA THR A 60 0.83 1.74 -3.34
C THR A 60 -0.57 2.30 -3.60
N ASP A 61 -1.32 1.64 -4.48
CA ASP A 61 -2.69 2.00 -4.86
C ASP A 61 -2.76 3.47 -5.30
N ILE A 62 -1.83 3.89 -6.17
CA ILE A 62 -1.75 5.27 -6.66
C ILE A 62 -3.01 5.63 -7.45
N HIS A 63 -3.51 4.70 -8.28
CA HIS A 63 -4.70 4.87 -9.10
C HIS A 63 -4.75 6.21 -9.84
N ARG A 64 -3.63 6.57 -10.47
CA ARG A 64 -3.56 7.74 -11.32
C ARG A 64 -4.68 7.67 -12.35
N SER A 65 -5.54 8.68 -12.34
CA SER A 65 -6.79 8.70 -13.10
C SER A 65 -7.35 10.11 -13.19
N ARG A 66 -8.47 10.34 -13.88
CA ARG A 66 -9.15 11.64 -13.86
C ARG A 66 -9.48 12.16 -12.45
N TRP A 67 -9.53 11.29 -11.44
CA TRP A 67 -9.85 11.65 -10.07
C TRP A 67 -8.62 11.92 -9.20
N VAL A 68 -7.48 11.27 -9.50
CA VAL A 68 -6.21 11.42 -8.78
C VAL A 68 -5.24 12.14 -9.70
N SER A 69 -4.89 13.39 -9.39
CA SER A 69 -4.03 14.21 -10.25
C SER A 69 -2.54 13.88 -10.06
N ASN A 70 -1.67 14.42 -10.93
CA ASN A 70 -0.22 14.36 -10.69
C ASN A 70 0.18 15.06 -9.39
N ASP A 71 -0.51 16.13 -9.00
CA ASP A 71 -0.23 16.87 -7.77
C ASP A 71 -0.57 16.05 -6.51
N ASP A 72 -1.65 15.27 -6.57
CA ASP A 72 -2.00 14.33 -5.48
C ASP A 72 -0.85 13.30 -5.31
N VAL A 73 -0.33 12.75 -6.42
CA VAL A 73 0.82 11.81 -6.38
C VAL A 73 2.11 12.50 -5.92
N ALA A 74 2.38 13.72 -6.39
CA ALA A 74 3.54 14.49 -5.98
C ALA A 74 3.53 14.81 -4.48
N THR A 75 2.34 15.07 -3.92
CA THR A 75 2.16 15.24 -2.47
C THR A 75 2.51 13.95 -1.73
N ALA A 76 2.13 12.77 -2.24
CA ALA A 76 2.52 11.48 -1.67
C ALA A 76 4.03 11.28 -1.70
N VAL A 77 4.66 11.55 -2.84
CA VAL A 77 6.11 11.45 -3.04
C VAL A 77 6.83 12.37 -2.04
N ASN A 78 6.45 13.64 -1.96
CA ASN A 78 7.07 14.60 -1.05
C ASN A 78 6.88 14.19 0.42
N THR A 79 5.69 13.69 0.77
CA THR A 79 5.40 13.19 2.13
C THR A 79 6.31 12.03 2.48
N LEU A 80 6.46 11.03 1.59
CA LEU A 80 7.35 9.89 1.83
C LEU A 80 8.83 10.33 1.91
N MET A 81 9.25 11.18 0.97
CA MET A 81 10.63 11.65 0.88
C MET A 81 11.05 12.49 2.10
N SER A 82 10.11 13.16 2.77
CA SER A 82 10.38 13.91 4.01
C SER A 82 10.92 13.04 5.16
N ALA A 83 10.67 11.73 5.11
CA ALA A 83 11.13 10.77 6.11
C ALA A 83 12.49 10.12 5.80
N ALA A 84 13.07 10.43 4.63
CA ALA A 84 14.35 9.91 4.14
C ALA A 84 14.49 8.38 4.27
N PRO A 85 13.66 7.58 3.56
CA PRO A 85 13.76 6.12 3.58
C PRO A 85 15.09 5.65 2.94
N ASP A 86 15.64 4.55 3.46
CA ASP A 86 16.85 3.93 2.92
C ASP A 86 16.54 3.15 1.62
N LEU A 87 15.36 2.55 1.56
CA LEU A 87 14.83 1.73 0.47
C LEU A 87 13.38 2.16 0.20
N ILE A 88 12.96 2.24 -1.06
CA ILE A 88 11.55 2.51 -1.40
C ILE A 88 10.96 1.32 -2.13
N VAL A 89 9.74 0.96 -1.74
CA VAL A 89 8.90 -0.06 -2.37
C VAL A 89 7.64 0.60 -2.91
N LEU A 90 7.31 0.27 -4.15
CA LEU A 90 6.07 0.57 -4.81
C LEU A 90 5.22 -0.70 -4.90
N GLY A 91 4.09 -0.70 -4.20
CA GLY A 91 3.29 -1.91 -3.95
C GLY A 91 2.31 -2.31 -5.05
N GLY A 92 2.26 -1.60 -6.18
CA GLY A 92 1.31 -1.86 -7.28
C GLY A 92 0.06 -0.97 -7.26
N ASP A 93 -0.77 -1.13 -8.30
CA ASP A 93 -1.96 -0.36 -8.67
C ASP A 93 -1.65 1.12 -8.96
N TYR A 94 -0.85 1.35 -10.01
CA TYR A 94 -0.45 2.68 -10.46
C TYR A 94 -1.55 3.38 -11.26
N VAL A 95 -2.30 2.59 -12.05
CA VAL A 95 -3.44 3.06 -12.86
C VAL A 95 -4.73 2.40 -12.41
N THR A 96 -5.86 2.79 -13.00
CA THR A 96 -7.17 2.21 -12.67
C THR A 96 -7.73 1.47 -13.87
N PHE A 97 -7.94 0.16 -13.72
CA PHE A 97 -8.58 -0.73 -14.70
C PHE A 97 -7.78 -0.85 -16.01
N GLY A 98 -6.45 -0.85 -15.92
CA GLY A 98 -5.57 -0.95 -17.09
C GLY A 98 -5.63 0.26 -18.02
N ASP A 99 -6.07 1.43 -17.53
CA ASP A 99 -6.16 2.63 -18.35
C ASP A 99 -4.76 3.14 -18.76
N ARG A 100 -4.40 2.79 -20.00
CA ARG A 100 -3.10 3.11 -20.59
C ARG A 100 -2.84 4.61 -20.74
N THR A 101 -3.89 5.45 -20.78
CA THR A 101 -3.73 6.91 -20.85
C THR A 101 -3.00 7.46 -19.62
N PHE A 102 -3.06 6.77 -18.49
CA PHE A 102 -2.42 7.20 -17.26
C PHE A 102 -1.10 6.49 -16.95
N VAL A 103 -0.62 5.58 -17.80
CA VAL A 103 0.62 4.82 -17.56
C VAL A 103 1.83 5.74 -17.45
N ALA A 104 2.12 6.52 -18.49
CA ALA A 104 3.24 7.46 -18.48
C ALA A 104 3.06 8.56 -17.41
N PRO A 105 1.88 9.22 -17.28
CA PRO A 105 1.65 10.18 -16.20
C PRO A 105 1.86 9.63 -14.79
N ALA A 106 1.49 8.37 -14.53
CA ALA A 106 1.69 7.73 -13.23
C ALA A 106 3.19 7.54 -12.94
N ALA A 107 3.93 6.97 -13.90
CA ALA A 107 5.36 6.75 -13.75
C ALA A 107 6.15 8.07 -13.62
N GLU A 108 5.82 9.07 -14.43
CA GLU A 108 6.43 10.40 -14.38
C GLU A 108 6.18 11.10 -13.02
N ALA A 109 4.98 10.96 -12.45
CA ALA A 109 4.68 11.55 -11.15
C ALA A 109 5.46 10.90 -10.00
N LEU A 110 5.94 9.66 -10.18
CA LEU A 110 6.73 8.91 -9.19
C LEU A 110 8.24 9.12 -9.33
N ARG A 111 8.71 9.78 -10.40
CA ARG A 111 10.15 9.99 -10.69
C ARG A 111 10.95 10.68 -9.58
N GLY A 112 10.27 11.40 -8.68
CA GLY A 112 10.89 12.10 -7.56
C GLY A 112 11.32 11.18 -6.41
N LEU A 113 10.92 9.90 -6.45
CA LEU A 113 11.33 8.91 -5.47
C LEU A 113 12.79 8.53 -5.70
N THR A 114 13.60 8.70 -4.66
CA THR A 114 14.99 8.29 -4.66
C THR A 114 15.37 7.79 -3.28
N ALA A 115 16.14 6.71 -3.22
CA ALA A 115 16.61 6.15 -1.96
C ALA A 115 18.00 5.55 -2.17
N PRO A 116 18.89 5.58 -1.15
CA PRO A 116 20.24 5.05 -1.25
C PRO A 116 20.32 3.59 -1.73
N LEU A 117 19.34 2.77 -1.36
CA LEU A 117 19.27 1.35 -1.71
C LEU A 117 18.41 1.06 -2.95
N GLY A 118 17.83 2.09 -3.57
CA GLY A 118 17.01 1.98 -4.78
C GLY A 118 15.51 2.03 -4.55
N VAL A 119 14.78 2.02 -5.66
CA VAL A 119 13.31 2.05 -5.71
C VAL A 119 12.84 0.81 -6.47
N PHE A 120 12.05 -0.04 -5.80
CA PHE A 120 11.58 -1.31 -6.34
C PHE A 120 10.07 -1.32 -6.45
N ALA A 121 9.53 -1.99 -7.45
CA ALA A 121 8.10 -2.06 -7.70
C ALA A 121 7.62 -3.48 -7.92
N VAL A 122 6.36 -3.74 -7.54
CA VAL A 122 5.55 -4.84 -8.06
C VAL A 122 4.32 -4.28 -8.76
N LEU A 123 3.60 -5.16 -9.46
CA LEU A 123 2.36 -4.82 -10.16
C LEU A 123 1.14 -5.24 -9.34
N GLY A 124 0.13 -4.38 -9.35
CA GLY A 124 -1.18 -4.68 -8.81
C GLY A 124 -2.09 -5.32 -9.84
N ASN A 125 -3.37 -5.48 -9.50
CA ASN A 125 -4.36 -6.09 -10.40
C ASN A 125 -4.95 -5.13 -11.43
N HIS A 126 -4.72 -3.82 -11.29
CA HIS A 126 -5.11 -2.82 -12.27
C HIS A 126 -4.01 -2.49 -13.28
N ASP A 127 -2.78 -2.95 -13.05
CA ASP A 127 -1.63 -2.68 -13.91
C ASP A 127 -1.47 -3.74 -15.00
N ASP A 128 -0.92 -3.34 -16.14
CA ASP A 128 -0.56 -4.26 -17.21
C ASP A 128 0.90 -4.74 -17.09
N ASP A 129 1.20 -5.94 -17.61
CA ASP A 129 2.52 -6.57 -17.48
C ASP A 129 3.59 -6.02 -18.45
N HIS A 130 3.24 -5.06 -19.32
CA HIS A 130 4.12 -4.56 -20.39
C HIS A 130 4.44 -3.06 -20.28
N ASP A 131 3.46 -2.19 -20.50
CA ASP A 131 3.63 -0.74 -20.60
C ASP A 131 3.96 -0.13 -19.23
N MET A 132 3.24 -0.53 -18.18
CA MET A 132 3.48 -0.03 -16.83
C MET A 132 4.91 -0.33 -16.32
N PRO A 133 5.42 -1.58 -16.38
CA PRO A 133 6.80 -1.87 -16.05
C PRO A 133 7.82 -1.06 -16.85
N ALA A 134 7.59 -0.90 -18.16
CA ALA A 134 8.49 -0.14 -19.02
C ALA A 134 8.53 1.34 -18.64
N ALA A 135 7.37 1.93 -18.34
CA ALA A 135 7.26 3.31 -17.91
C ALA A 135 7.93 3.56 -16.54
N LEU A 136 7.75 2.65 -15.58
CA LEU A 136 8.44 2.69 -14.28
C LEU A 136 9.96 2.57 -14.43
N ALA A 137 10.42 1.60 -15.24
CA ALA A 137 11.84 1.41 -15.51
C ALA A 137 12.50 2.63 -16.17
N ALA A 138 11.80 3.27 -17.12
CA ALA A 138 12.26 4.52 -17.74
C ALA A 138 12.41 5.68 -16.73
N ASN A 139 11.78 5.58 -15.55
CA ASN A 139 11.88 6.55 -14.45
C ASN A 139 12.72 6.03 -13.27
N GLY A 140 13.61 5.05 -13.51
CA GLY A 140 14.59 4.60 -12.52
C GLY A 140 14.07 3.63 -11.46
N VAL A 141 12.90 3.01 -11.69
CA VAL A 141 12.32 2.01 -10.78
C VAL A 141 12.61 0.59 -11.28
N GLU A 142 13.13 -0.27 -10.41
CA GLU A 142 13.31 -1.69 -10.73
C GLU A 142 12.02 -2.48 -10.47
N VAL A 143 11.42 -3.06 -11.51
CA VAL A 143 10.15 -3.78 -11.41
C VAL A 143 10.39 -5.28 -11.27
N LEU A 144 9.99 -5.85 -10.13
CA LEU A 144 10.10 -7.26 -9.82
C LEU A 144 8.80 -8.00 -10.20
N LYS A 145 8.87 -8.85 -11.22
CA LYS A 145 7.74 -9.66 -11.73
C LYS A 145 8.07 -11.14 -11.58
N ASP A 146 7.62 -11.74 -10.49
CA ASP A 146 8.03 -13.08 -10.06
C ASP A 146 9.56 -13.24 -10.08
N ALA A 147 10.23 -12.22 -9.53
CA ALA A 147 11.66 -12.06 -9.58
C ALA A 147 12.22 -11.73 -8.20
N ARG A 148 13.51 -11.98 -8.03
CA ARG A 148 14.26 -11.65 -6.82
C ARG A 148 15.47 -10.80 -7.19
N THR A 149 15.74 -9.80 -6.37
CA THR A 149 17.02 -9.09 -6.34
C THR A 149 17.65 -9.20 -4.95
N ARG A 150 18.99 -9.18 -4.88
CA ARG A 150 19.73 -9.24 -3.62
C ARG A 150 20.44 -7.93 -3.37
N LEU A 151 20.14 -7.32 -2.24
CA LEU A 151 20.85 -6.15 -1.71
C LEU A 151 21.85 -6.58 -0.65
N THR A 152 22.99 -5.90 -0.59
CA THR A 152 23.94 -6.02 0.52
C THR A 152 23.83 -4.78 1.37
N ILE A 153 23.13 -4.88 2.50
CA ILE A 153 22.86 -3.76 3.41
C ILE A 153 23.67 -3.96 4.67
N ARG A 154 24.63 -3.06 4.95
CA ARG A 154 25.50 -3.13 6.15
C ARG A 154 26.12 -4.54 6.32
N HIS A 155 26.67 -5.06 5.22
CA HIS A 155 27.27 -6.40 5.09
C HIS A 155 26.32 -7.59 5.26
N GLN A 156 25.01 -7.38 5.33
CA GLN A 156 24.02 -8.45 5.40
C GLN A 156 23.28 -8.60 4.06
N PRO A 157 23.06 -9.84 3.59
CA PRO A 157 22.21 -10.07 2.44
C PRO A 157 20.75 -9.85 2.80
N VAL A 158 20.07 -9.03 2.00
CA VAL A 158 18.62 -8.82 2.04
C VAL A 158 18.05 -9.11 0.66
N ASP A 159 17.19 -10.11 0.57
CA ASP A 159 16.55 -10.48 -0.68
C ASP A 159 15.18 -9.81 -0.77
N LEU A 160 14.97 -9.01 -1.82
CA LEU A 160 13.64 -8.51 -2.19
C LEU A 160 13.05 -9.45 -3.21
N VAL A 161 11.87 -9.98 -2.92
CA VAL A 161 11.15 -10.92 -3.77
C VAL A 161 9.86 -10.25 -4.18
N GLY A 162 9.71 -9.92 -5.45
CA GLY A 162 8.48 -9.32 -5.97
C GLY A 162 7.68 -10.32 -6.80
N ILE A 163 6.42 -10.49 -6.45
CA ILE A 163 5.51 -11.39 -7.16
C ILE A 163 4.41 -10.62 -7.89
N ARG A 164 3.92 -11.17 -8.99
CA ARG A 164 2.74 -10.64 -9.68
C ARG A 164 1.49 -10.89 -8.83
N PHE A 165 0.45 -10.08 -9.01
CA PHE A 165 -0.85 -10.28 -8.36
C PHE A 165 -1.45 -11.69 -8.61
N TRP A 166 -1.13 -12.27 -9.77
CA TRP A 166 -1.63 -13.57 -10.21
C TRP A 166 -0.84 -14.76 -9.64
N THR A 167 0.29 -14.51 -8.98
CA THR A 167 1.11 -15.52 -8.31
C THR A 167 0.57 -15.73 -6.90
N LYS A 168 -0.08 -16.88 -6.68
CA LYS A 168 -0.93 -17.07 -5.48
C LYS A 168 -0.61 -18.29 -4.65
N ARG A 169 0.06 -19.31 -5.20
CA ARG A 169 0.30 -20.58 -4.51
C ARG A 169 1.73 -20.63 -4.00
N VAL A 170 1.94 -21.37 -2.91
CA VAL A 170 3.28 -21.72 -2.41
C VAL A 170 4.16 -22.29 -3.53
N SER A 171 3.62 -23.19 -4.35
CA SER A 171 4.32 -23.80 -5.49
C SER A 171 4.75 -22.82 -6.58
N ASP A 172 4.13 -21.64 -6.65
CA ASP A 172 4.47 -20.59 -7.61
C ASP A 172 5.55 -19.65 -7.04
N ILE A 173 5.57 -19.45 -5.71
CA ILE A 173 6.47 -18.52 -5.02
C ILE A 173 7.81 -19.21 -4.67
N GLU A 174 7.75 -20.47 -4.23
CA GLU A 174 8.91 -21.25 -3.80
C GLU A 174 10.07 -21.27 -4.82
N PRO A 175 9.84 -21.44 -6.15
CA PRO A 175 10.91 -21.41 -7.13
C PRO A 175 11.70 -20.08 -7.14
N ILE A 176 11.03 -18.95 -6.87
CA ILE A 176 11.63 -17.61 -6.86
C ILE A 176 12.58 -17.44 -5.65
N LEU A 177 12.29 -18.16 -4.57
CA LEU A 177 13.09 -18.15 -3.33
C LEU A 177 14.36 -19.00 -3.42
N ARG A 178 14.57 -19.81 -4.47
CA ARG A 178 15.72 -20.72 -4.55
C ARG A 178 17.05 -19.97 -4.49
N GLY A 179 17.84 -20.25 -3.46
CA GLY A 179 19.10 -19.57 -3.19
C GLY A 179 18.97 -18.23 -2.47
N ALA A 180 17.75 -17.87 -2.02
CA ALA A 180 17.55 -16.75 -1.10
C ALA A 180 18.21 -17.07 0.25
N GLY A 181 18.69 -16.04 0.94
CA GLY A 181 19.39 -16.18 2.20
C GLY A 181 19.45 -14.86 2.95
N GLY A 182 19.68 -14.92 4.27
CA GLY A 182 19.57 -13.75 5.14
C GLY A 182 18.11 -13.34 5.34
N THR A 183 17.83 -12.03 5.29
CA THR A 183 16.48 -11.50 5.49
C THR A 183 15.74 -11.41 4.14
N VAL A 184 14.59 -12.09 4.04
CA VAL A 184 13.73 -12.03 2.84
C VAL A 184 12.56 -11.08 3.07
N ILE A 185 12.32 -10.16 2.14
CA ILE A 185 11.16 -9.28 2.15
C ILE A 185 10.34 -9.55 0.89
N LEU A 186 9.11 -10.02 1.08
CA LEU A 186 8.16 -10.29 0.00
C LEU A 186 7.34 -9.05 -0.31
N LEU A 187 7.38 -8.62 -1.56
CA LEU A 187 6.57 -7.55 -2.10
C LEU A 187 5.39 -8.19 -2.84
N ALA A 188 4.20 -7.99 -2.31
CA ALA A 188 2.99 -8.60 -2.85
C ALA A 188 1.82 -7.65 -2.74
N HIS A 189 1.16 -7.36 -3.86
CA HIS A 189 0.03 -6.44 -3.85
C HIS A 189 -1.16 -6.97 -3.03
N ASP A 190 -1.38 -8.29 -2.97
CA ASP A 190 -2.52 -8.93 -2.29
C ASP A 190 -2.18 -9.36 -0.84
N PRO A 191 -2.85 -8.79 0.20
CA PRO A 191 -2.59 -9.13 1.60
C PRO A 191 -2.83 -10.59 1.97
N ARG A 192 -3.58 -11.33 1.17
CA ARG A 192 -3.80 -12.77 1.40
C ARG A 192 -2.50 -13.59 1.30
N ARG A 193 -1.45 -13.02 0.70
CA ARG A 193 -0.11 -13.64 0.62
C ARG A 193 0.57 -13.87 1.96
N LEU A 194 0.02 -13.35 3.07
CA LEU A 194 0.45 -13.70 4.41
C LEU A 194 0.48 -15.22 4.65
N THR A 195 -0.54 -15.94 4.18
CA THR A 195 -0.63 -17.40 4.39
C THR A 195 0.50 -18.13 3.66
N GLU A 196 0.73 -17.82 2.39
CA GLU A 196 1.79 -18.46 1.61
C GLU A 196 3.18 -18.04 2.10
N ALA A 197 3.35 -16.80 2.53
CA ALA A 197 4.60 -16.31 3.10
C ALA A 197 4.96 -17.02 4.41
N ALA A 198 3.96 -17.24 5.29
CA ALA A 198 4.14 -18.01 6.52
C ALA A 198 4.52 -19.47 6.24
N ALA A 199 3.86 -20.12 5.28
CA ALA A 199 4.21 -21.48 4.86
C ALA A 199 5.65 -21.59 4.31
N LEU A 200 6.21 -20.50 3.79
CA LEU A 200 7.57 -20.40 3.26
C LEU A 200 8.56 -19.78 4.24
N ASN A 201 8.15 -19.52 5.49
CA ASN A 201 8.96 -18.87 6.53
C ASN A 201 9.55 -17.51 6.12
N ILE A 202 8.85 -16.76 5.26
CA ILE A 202 9.27 -15.41 4.88
C ILE A 202 8.96 -14.46 6.04
N PRO A 203 9.93 -13.70 6.57
CA PRO A 203 9.71 -12.91 7.78
C PRO A 203 8.84 -11.67 7.58
N LEU A 204 8.83 -11.07 6.37
CA LEU A 204 8.11 -9.82 6.10
C LEU A 204 7.42 -9.82 4.74
N VAL A 205 6.16 -9.39 4.72
CA VAL A 205 5.37 -9.08 3.53
C VAL A 205 4.94 -7.62 3.54
N LEU A 206 5.13 -6.91 2.43
CA LEU A 206 4.66 -5.54 2.21
C LEU A 206 3.57 -5.55 1.14
N SER A 207 2.44 -4.90 1.42
CA SER A 207 1.22 -5.03 0.62
C SER A 207 0.34 -3.77 0.58
N GLY A 208 -0.61 -3.75 -0.36
CA GLY A 208 -1.59 -2.68 -0.61
C GLY A 208 -2.99 -3.26 -0.85
N HIS A 209 -3.64 -2.86 -1.95
CA HIS A 209 -4.86 -3.43 -2.55
C HIS A 209 -6.18 -3.16 -1.82
N THR A 210 -6.14 -3.03 -0.50
CA THR A 210 -7.35 -2.94 0.32
C THR A 210 -7.85 -1.51 0.53
N HIS A 211 -7.00 -0.52 0.25
CA HIS A 211 -7.26 0.90 0.48
C HIS A 211 -7.67 1.27 1.91
N GLY A 212 -7.38 0.44 2.92
CA GLY A 212 -7.97 0.63 4.25
C GLY A 212 -9.49 0.47 4.31
N GLY A 213 -10.09 -0.08 3.26
CA GLY A 213 -11.54 -0.11 3.04
C GLY A 213 -12.10 1.17 2.42
N GLN A 214 -11.30 2.23 2.24
CA GLN A 214 -11.60 3.52 1.64
C GLN A 214 -12.69 4.35 2.35
N ILE A 215 -13.80 3.72 2.73
CA ILE A 215 -14.93 4.30 3.46
C ILE A 215 -15.14 3.46 4.73
N VAL A 216 -14.76 4.04 5.87
CA VAL A 216 -14.88 3.43 7.19
C VAL A 216 -15.93 4.20 7.98
N LEU A 217 -17.08 3.55 8.22
CA LEU A 217 -18.18 4.19 8.93
C LEU A 217 -18.04 3.98 10.44
N PRO A 218 -18.20 5.02 11.28
CA PRO A 218 -18.15 4.88 12.73
C PRO A 218 -19.14 3.83 13.23
N GLY A 219 -18.68 2.90 14.08
CA GLY A 219 -19.49 1.82 14.64
C GLY A 219 -19.81 0.65 13.70
N ILE A 220 -19.63 0.80 12.39
CA ILE A 220 -19.88 -0.25 11.38
C ILE A 220 -18.56 -0.82 10.83
N GLY A 221 -17.53 0.02 10.72
CA GLY A 221 -16.23 -0.33 10.13
C GLY A 221 -16.21 -0.16 8.61
N ALA A 222 -15.20 -0.77 7.97
CA ALA A 222 -15.05 -0.74 6.52
C ALA A 222 -16.10 -1.61 5.83
N VAL A 223 -16.77 -1.04 4.82
CA VAL A 223 -17.87 -1.70 4.10
C VAL A 223 -17.42 -3.00 3.38
N ALA A 224 -16.13 -3.08 3.00
CA ALA A 224 -15.57 -4.19 2.21
C ALA A 224 -14.59 -5.12 2.96
N ALA A 225 -14.56 -5.10 4.30
CA ALA A 225 -13.46 -5.69 5.08
C ALA A 225 -13.32 -7.23 5.05
N ARG A 226 -14.38 -7.98 4.74
CA ARG A 226 -14.51 -9.41 5.10
C ARG A 226 -13.62 -10.40 4.33
N LYS A 227 -12.82 -9.96 3.36
CA LYS A 227 -12.08 -10.85 2.44
C LYS A 227 -10.57 -10.95 2.71
N PHE A 228 -10.04 -10.16 3.64
CA PHE A 228 -8.61 -10.00 3.85
C PHE A 228 -8.22 -10.27 5.30
N PRO A 229 -6.99 -10.77 5.58
CA PRO A 229 -6.53 -10.99 6.94
C PRO A 229 -6.46 -9.69 7.75
N VAL A 230 -6.12 -8.59 7.08
CA VAL A 230 -6.15 -7.22 7.60
C VAL A 230 -6.42 -6.27 6.44
N ILE A 231 -7.06 -5.13 6.72
CA ILE A 231 -7.40 -4.10 5.71
C ILE A 231 -6.45 -2.90 5.73
N ALA A 232 -5.70 -2.71 6.81
CA ALA A 232 -4.65 -1.70 6.94
C ALA A 232 -3.84 -1.98 8.20
N GLY A 233 -2.55 -1.65 8.19
CA GLY A 233 -1.67 -1.82 9.33
C GLY A 233 -1.03 -3.21 9.40
N MET A 234 -0.64 -3.61 10.62
CA MET A 234 0.12 -4.83 10.86
C MET A 234 -0.77 -6.05 11.06
N ALA A 235 -0.35 -7.16 10.47
CA ALA A 235 -0.84 -8.51 10.78
C ALA A 235 0.34 -9.46 10.93
N ARG A 236 0.05 -10.66 11.44
CA ARG A 236 1.04 -11.71 11.67
C ARG A 236 0.39 -13.07 11.49
N GLN A 237 1.17 -13.99 10.95
CA GLN A 237 0.91 -15.42 11.00
C GLN A 237 2.26 -16.09 11.29
N ASP A 238 2.32 -16.90 12.35
CA ASP A 238 3.56 -17.50 12.83
C ASP A 238 4.67 -16.44 13.04
N SER A 239 5.88 -16.64 12.52
CA SER A 239 6.96 -15.65 12.57
C SER A 239 6.78 -14.51 11.55
N THR A 240 6.00 -14.71 10.48
CA THR A 240 5.79 -13.75 9.40
C THR A 240 4.98 -12.54 9.82
N ARG A 241 5.49 -11.36 9.47
CA ARG A 241 4.78 -10.08 9.57
C ARG A 241 4.24 -9.67 8.21
N LEU A 242 3.07 -9.07 8.20
CA LEU A 242 2.48 -8.38 7.05
C LEU A 242 2.21 -6.94 7.43
N PHE A 243 2.57 -6.00 6.56
CA PHE A 243 2.06 -4.64 6.60
C PHE A 243 1.21 -4.36 5.36
N VAL A 244 0.02 -3.82 5.57
CA VAL A 244 -0.91 -3.41 4.51
C VAL A 244 -1.09 -1.91 4.56
N SER A 245 -0.71 -1.22 3.50
CA SER A 245 -0.93 0.23 3.41
C SER A 245 -2.38 0.57 3.06
N ARG A 246 -2.84 1.74 3.50
CA ARG A 246 -4.12 2.33 3.07
C ARG A 246 -4.10 2.87 1.63
N GLY A 247 -2.92 2.94 1.00
CA GLY A 247 -2.75 3.41 -0.36
C GLY A 247 -2.97 4.91 -0.54
N ILE A 248 -2.68 5.42 -1.74
CA ILE A 248 -2.73 6.87 -2.04
C ILE A 248 -4.03 7.30 -2.71
N GLY A 249 -4.42 6.60 -3.76
CA GLY A 249 -5.53 6.96 -4.62
C GLY A 249 -6.88 6.47 -4.11
N THR A 250 -7.87 6.51 -5.00
CA THR A 250 -9.22 6.00 -4.76
C THR A 250 -9.66 5.14 -5.92
N VAL A 251 -10.40 4.07 -5.64
CA VAL A 251 -10.98 3.18 -6.64
C VAL A 251 -12.51 3.18 -6.56
N TYR A 252 -13.17 3.01 -7.70
CA TYR A 252 -14.63 3.07 -7.92
C TYR A 252 -15.30 4.41 -7.63
N VAL A 253 -15.17 4.92 -6.41
CA VAL A 253 -15.73 6.20 -5.96
C VAL A 253 -14.61 7.12 -5.47
N PRO A 254 -14.57 8.39 -5.89
CA PRO A 254 -13.48 9.30 -5.54
C PRO A 254 -13.65 9.90 -4.13
N VAL A 255 -13.88 9.06 -3.12
CA VAL A 255 -14.21 9.49 -1.75
C VAL A 255 -13.44 8.62 -0.76
N ARG A 256 -12.80 9.23 0.24
CA ARG A 256 -12.30 8.54 1.43
C ARG A 256 -13.01 9.07 2.67
N ILE A 257 -13.42 8.20 3.60
CA ILE A 257 -14.08 8.59 4.86
C ILE A 257 -13.45 7.82 6.02
N ASN A 258 -12.90 8.53 7.01
CA ASN A 258 -12.16 7.98 8.16
C ASN A 258 -11.06 6.99 7.72
N CYS A 259 -10.46 7.26 6.56
CA CYS A 259 -9.44 6.41 5.96
C CYS A 259 -8.57 7.26 5.03
N PRO A 260 -7.86 8.26 5.59
CA PRO A 260 -7.04 9.14 4.79
C PRO A 260 -5.93 8.34 4.10
N PRO A 261 -5.48 8.78 2.91
CA PRO A 261 -4.40 8.13 2.19
C PRO A 261 -3.10 8.12 2.99
N GLU A 262 -2.21 7.19 2.65
CA GLU A 262 -1.03 6.91 3.46
C GLU A 262 0.25 6.76 2.64
N ALA A 263 1.27 7.53 3.01
CA ALA A 263 2.67 7.24 2.73
C ALA A 263 3.27 6.56 3.96
N ALA A 264 3.73 5.32 3.84
CA ALA A 264 4.19 4.55 5.00
C ALA A 264 5.72 4.44 5.04
N VAL A 265 6.29 4.52 6.23
CA VAL A 265 7.71 4.23 6.49
C VAL A 265 7.81 3.18 7.56
N LEU A 266 8.38 2.05 7.20
CA LEU A 266 8.56 0.90 8.06
C LEU A 266 10.00 0.88 8.57
N THR A 267 10.18 0.89 9.89
CA THR A 267 11.49 0.75 10.52
C THR A 267 11.64 -0.66 11.06
N LEU A 268 12.62 -1.41 10.55
CA LEU A 268 12.87 -2.76 11.02
C LEU A 268 13.45 -2.76 12.44
N SER A 269 12.94 -3.65 13.28
CA SER A 269 13.40 -3.85 14.66
C SER A 269 13.51 -5.35 14.95
N ARG A 270 14.28 -5.70 15.96
CA ARG A 270 14.38 -7.08 16.45
C ARG A 270 13.15 -7.40 17.30
N ALA A 271 12.52 -8.55 17.05
CA ALA A 271 11.36 -9.03 17.80
C ALA A 271 11.73 -9.53 19.21
#